data_AF-A0A2G1XQ58-F1
#
_entry.id   AF-A0A2G1XQ58-F1
#
_cell.length_a   1.000
_cell.length_b   1.000
_cell.length_c   1.000
_cell.angle_alpha   90.00
_cell.angle_beta   90.00
_cell.angle_gamma   90.00
#
_symmetry.space_group_name_H-M   'P 1'
#
loop_
_entity.id
_entity.type
_entity.pdbx_description
1 polymer ?
#
loop_
_entity_poly.entity_id
_entity_poly.type
_entity_poly.pdbx_seq_one_letter_code
_entity_poly.pdbx_strand_id
1 'polypeptide(L)'
;MKHSEKALANGWGWVLGVSGEECRVYSRPAQQAPAEDPAELLGRVTKLLGLDDPSQVPAAIRTLQEDRKKALASAATAWNAVHELTRRPSGGKA
;
A
#
# COMPACT_ATOMS: atom_id res chain seq x y z
N MET A 1 12.79 -43.33 4.32
CA MET A 1 11.69 -42.61 3.63
C MET A 1 12.25 -42.03 2.34
N LYS A 2 11.61 -42.24 1.19
CA LYS A 2 12.10 -41.72 -0.10
C LYS A 2 11.48 -40.34 -0.33
N HIS A 3 12.30 -39.30 -0.34
CA HIS A 3 11.87 -37.94 -0.67
C HIS A 3 11.42 -37.90 -2.13
N SER A 4 10.24 -37.32 -2.40
CA SER A 4 9.84 -37.04 -3.77
C SER A 4 10.50 -35.74 -4.20
N GLU A 5 11.50 -35.81 -5.08
CA GLU A 5 12.18 -34.64 -5.66
C GLU A 5 11.20 -33.64 -6.30
N LYS A 6 10.04 -34.13 -6.78
CA LYS A 6 8.95 -33.28 -7.28
C LYS A 6 8.36 -32.35 -6.22
N ALA A 7 8.35 -32.73 -4.94
CA ALA A 7 7.81 -31.88 -3.89
C ALA A 7 8.77 -30.72 -3.56
N LEU A 8 10.07 -30.99 -3.52
CA LEU A 8 11.11 -29.98 -3.34
C LEU A 8 11.18 -29.00 -4.53
N ALA A 9 11.09 -29.51 -5.76
CA ALA A 9 11.08 -28.69 -6.97
C ALA A 9 9.88 -27.73 -7.04
N ASN A 10 8.74 -28.10 -6.43
CA ASN A 10 7.55 -27.25 -6.35
C ASN A 10 7.53 -26.34 -5.10
N GLY A 11 8.62 -26.28 -4.35
CA GLY A 11 8.76 -25.41 -3.17
C GLY A 11 7.93 -25.87 -1.97
N TRP A 12 7.53 -27.14 -1.91
CA TRP A 12 6.73 -27.67 -0.81
C TRP A 12 7.63 -28.00 0.38
N GLY A 13 7.60 -27.13 1.39
CA GLY A 13 8.20 -27.38 2.70
C GLY A 13 7.20 -28.05 3.64
N TRP A 14 7.66 -29.03 4.41
CA TRP A 14 6.85 -29.66 5.46
C TRP A 14 7.24 -29.07 6.83
N VAL A 15 6.24 -28.70 7.63
CA VAL A 15 6.41 -28.40 9.05
C VAL A 15 5.50 -29.32 9.83
N LEU A 16 6.05 -30.05 10.80
CA LEU A 16 5.27 -30.88 11.71
C LEU A 16 4.47 -29.95 12.64
N GLY A 17 3.15 -29.91 12.49
CA GLY A 17 2.27 -29.26 13.46
C GLY A 17 2.31 -29.99 14.80
N VAL A 18 2.28 -29.24 15.91
CA VAL A 18 2.37 -29.78 17.28
C VAL A 18 1.18 -30.69 17.66
N SER A 19 0.17 -30.83 16.79
CA SER A 19 -0.99 -31.73 16.97
C SER A 19 -0.92 -33.02 16.13
N GLY A 20 0.15 -33.26 15.37
CA GLY A 20 0.24 -34.42 14.46
C GLY A 20 -0.69 -34.34 13.23
N GLU A 21 -1.39 -33.23 13.03
CA GLU A 21 -2.13 -32.95 11.80
C GLU A 21 -1.25 -32.23 10.78
N GLU A 22 -1.27 -32.72 9.55
CA GLU A 22 -0.57 -32.12 8.41
C GLU A 22 -1.25 -30.80 8.02
N CYS A 23 -0.79 -29.69 8.61
CA CYS A 23 -1.18 -28.37 8.16
C CYS A 23 -0.51 -28.07 6.81
N ARG A 24 -1.29 -28.13 5.72
CA ARG A 24 -0.90 -27.63 4.39
C ARG A 24 -0.74 -26.11 4.45
N VAL A 25 0.44 -25.63 4.79
CA VAL A 25 0.74 -24.20 4.74
C VAL A 25 1.05 -23.84 3.29
N TYR A 26 0.13 -23.12 2.65
CA TYR A 26 0.37 -22.45 1.38
C TYR A 26 1.30 -21.27 1.60
N SER A 27 2.60 -21.53 1.76
CA SER A 27 3.61 -20.51 1.56
C SER A 27 3.66 -20.21 0.07
N ARG A 28 2.79 -19.33 -0.41
CA ARG A 28 2.93 -18.75 -1.75
C ARG A 28 4.36 -18.19 -1.79
N PRO A 29 5.29 -18.75 -2.59
CA PRO A 29 6.57 -18.07 -2.79
C PRO A 29 6.20 -16.67 -3.28
N ALA A 30 6.85 -15.63 -2.75
CA ALA A 30 6.61 -14.25 -3.15
C ALA A 30 6.71 -14.21 -4.68
N GLN A 31 5.57 -14.30 -5.35
CA GLN A 31 5.48 -14.26 -6.79
C GLN A 31 5.90 -12.84 -7.09
N GLN A 32 7.16 -12.71 -7.50
CA GLN A 32 7.70 -11.52 -8.13
C GLN A 32 6.62 -11.10 -9.12
N ALA A 33 6.00 -9.94 -8.86
CA ALA A 33 4.91 -9.45 -9.68
C ALA A 33 5.38 -9.56 -11.15
N PRO A 34 4.57 -10.12 -12.06
CA PRO A 34 4.97 -10.24 -13.45
C PRO A 34 5.47 -8.87 -13.91
N ALA A 35 6.62 -8.84 -14.59
CA ALA A 35 7.21 -7.59 -15.06
C ALA A 35 6.14 -6.86 -15.89
N GLU A 36 5.57 -5.79 -15.32
CA GLU A 36 4.54 -5.02 -16.01
C GLU A 36 5.20 -4.32 -17.20
N ASP A 37 4.60 -4.48 -18.38
CA ASP A 37 5.00 -3.76 -19.57
C ASP A 37 4.92 -2.24 -19.28
N PRO A 38 6.02 -1.48 -19.47
CA PRO A 38 6.03 -0.04 -19.22
C PRO A 38 4.91 0.72 -19.96
N ALA A 39 4.51 0.25 -21.15
CA ALA A 39 3.42 0.87 -21.90
C ALA A 39 2.05 0.61 -21.25
N GLU A 40 1.79 -0.62 -20.78
CA GLU A 40 0.59 -0.92 -20.00
C GLU A 40 0.54 -0.10 -18.70
N LEU A 41 1.66 -0.01 -17.99
CA LEU A 41 1.73 0.76 -16.74
C LEU A 41 1.43 2.23 -17.01
N LEU A 42 2.04 2.83 -18.03
CA LEU A 42 1.76 4.20 -18.44
C LEU A 42 0.27 4.37 -18.83
N GLY A 43 -0.30 3.43 -19.58
CA GLY A 43 -1.71 3.47 -19.96
C GLY A 43 -2.66 3.38 -18.76
N ARG A 44 -2.36 2.54 -17.76
CA ARG A 44 -3.14 2.46 -16.51
C ARG A 44 -3.03 3.75 -15.70
N VAL A 45 -1.83 4.30 -15.55
CA VAL A 45 -1.63 5.57 -14.84
C VAL A 45 -2.35 6.71 -15.54
N THR A 46 -2.29 6.78 -16.87
CA THR A 46 -3.01 7.78 -17.68
C THR A 46 -4.51 7.70 -17.41
N LYS A 47 -5.10 6.49 -17.44
CA LYS A 47 -6.52 6.27 -17.12
C LYS A 47 -6.88 6.62 -15.67
N LEU A 48 -6.04 6.24 -14.70
CA LEU A 48 -6.25 6.54 -13.28
C LEU A 48 -6.27 8.05 -13.01
N LEU A 49 -5.46 8.80 -13.74
CA LEU A 49 -5.39 10.25 -13.65
C LEU A 49 -6.47 10.95 -14.49
N GLY A 50 -7.31 10.19 -15.23
CA GLY A 50 -8.35 10.74 -16.09
C GLY A 50 -7.81 11.58 -17.24
N LEU A 51 -6.62 11.26 -17.76
CA LEU A 51 -5.97 11.99 -18.82
C LEU A 51 -6.21 11.33 -20.19
N ASP A 52 -6.29 12.14 -21.24
CA ASP A 52 -6.37 11.66 -22.63
C ASP A 52 -4.97 11.47 -23.26
N ASP A 53 -3.96 12.16 -22.74
CA ASP A 53 -2.58 12.12 -23.25
C ASP A 53 -1.59 11.63 -22.17
N PRO A 54 -0.90 10.49 -22.41
CA PRO A 54 0.14 9.97 -21.53
C PRO A 54 1.29 10.94 -21.24
N SER A 55 1.58 11.88 -22.14
CA SER A 55 2.67 12.85 -21.96
C SER A 55 2.44 13.80 -20.78
N GLN A 56 1.17 13.97 -20.38
CA GLN A 56 0.77 14.86 -19.29
C GLN A 56 0.88 14.22 -17.90
N VAL A 57 1.06 12.89 -17.84
CA VAL A 57 1.14 12.11 -16.60
C VAL A 57 2.17 12.69 -15.61
N PRO A 58 3.42 13.03 -16.00
CA PRO A 58 4.39 13.59 -15.06
C PRO A 58 3.94 14.92 -14.44
N ALA A 59 3.32 15.80 -15.23
CA ALA A 59 2.83 17.10 -14.76
C ALA A 59 1.63 16.96 -13.80
N ALA A 60 0.70 16.04 -14.13
CA ALA A 60 -0.44 15.72 -13.26
C ALA A 60 0.02 15.12 -11.92
N ILE A 61 0.99 14.20 -11.93
CA ILE A 61 1.56 13.62 -10.72
C ILE A 61 2.21 14.71 -9.85
N ARG A 62 2.98 15.63 -10.44
CA ARG A 62 3.60 16.73 -9.70
C ARG A 62 2.54 17.60 -9.01
N THR A 63 1.48 17.94 -9.72
CA THR A 63 0.37 18.75 -9.19
C THR A 63 -0.32 18.04 -8.02
N LEU A 64 -0.62 16.75 -8.16
CA LEU A 64 -1.20 15.94 -7.08
C LEU A 64 -0.31 15.87 -5.83
N GLN A 65 1.02 15.82 -6.00
CA GLN A 65 1.95 15.85 -4.88
C GLN A 65 1.93 17.19 -4.14
N GLU A 66 1.85 18.30 -4.87
CA GLU A 66 1.72 19.64 -4.29
C GLU A 66 0.40 19.80 -3.54
N ASP A 67 -0.70 19.34 -4.12
CA ASP A 67 -2.02 19.42 -3.49
C ASP A 67 -2.13 18.51 -2.26
N ARG A 68 -1.52 17.32 -2.30
CA ARG A 68 -1.36 16.48 -1.10
C ARG A 68 -0.63 17.22 0.01
N LYS A 69 0.46 17.95 -0.29
CA LYS A 69 1.20 18.73 0.72
C LYS A 69 0.33 19.82 1.33
N LYS A 70 -0.43 20.56 0.50
CA LYS A 70 -1.36 21.60 0.97
C LYS A 70 -2.46 21.00 1.86
N ALA A 71 -3.06 19.89 1.44
CA ALA A 71 -4.11 19.21 2.19
C ALA A 71 -3.62 18.74 3.57
N LEU A 72 -2.42 18.15 3.64
CA LEU A 72 -1.81 17.75 4.91
C LEU A 72 -1.49 18.94 5.81
N ALA A 73 -0.96 20.03 5.26
CA ALA A 73 -0.70 21.26 6.02
C ALA A 73 -2.01 21.84 6.57
N SER A 74 -3.05 21.93 5.75
CA SER A 74 -4.37 22.40 6.16
C SER A 74 -4.98 21.52 7.25
N ALA A 75 -4.86 20.19 7.14
CA ALA A 75 -5.32 19.25 8.14
C ALA A 75 -4.57 19.42 9.47
N ALA A 76 -3.25 19.62 9.42
CA ALA A 76 -2.44 19.87 10.62
C ALA A 76 -2.85 21.19 11.30
N THR A 77 -3.08 22.26 10.53
CA THR A 77 -3.58 23.53 11.06
C THR A 77 -4.95 23.36 11.71
N ALA A 78 -5.88 22.69 11.05
CA ALA A 78 -7.22 22.43 11.59
C ALA A 78 -7.17 21.59 12.88
N TRP A 79 -6.33 20.56 12.90
CA TRP A 79 -6.10 19.72 14.07
C TRP A 79 -5.57 20.54 15.25
N ASN A 80 -4.56 21.36 15.03
CA ASN A 80 -3.99 22.22 16.06
C ASN A 80 -5.02 23.23 16.58
N ALA A 81 -5.79 23.87 15.70
CA ALA A 81 -6.83 24.81 16.11
C ALA A 81 -7.89 24.15 17.00
N VAL A 82 -8.38 22.96 16.63
CA VAL A 82 -9.33 22.19 17.45
C VAL A 82 -8.70 21.80 18.78
N HIS A 83 -7.46 21.31 18.77
CA HIS A 83 -6.79 20.88 19.99
C HIS A 83 -6.45 22.03 20.94
N GLU A 84 -6.08 23.20 20.44
CA GLU A 84 -5.89 24.41 21.26
C GLU A 84 -7.21 24.88 21.89
N LEU A 85 -8.32 24.84 21.14
CA LEU A 85 -9.65 25.15 21.66
C LEU A 85 -10.07 24.18 22.77
N THR A 86 -9.76 22.89 22.64
CA THR A 86 -10.04 21.90 23.70
C THR A 86 -9.04 21.92 24.86
N ARG A 87 -7.83 22.45 24.66
CA ARG A 87 -6.78 22.54 25.71
C ARG A 87 -6.92 23.81 26.55
N ARG A 88 -7.53 24.88 26.03
CA ARG A 88 -7.95 25.99 26.88
C ARG A 88 -9.03 25.46 27.82
N PRO A 89 -8.77 25.32 29.14
CA PRO A 89 -9.89 25.13 30.04
C PRO A 89 -10.80 26.34 29.83
N SER A 90 -12.10 26.10 29.72
CA SER A 90 -13.11 27.13 29.86
C SER A 90 -12.82 27.85 31.18
N GLY A 91 -12.08 28.95 31.10
CA GLY A 91 -11.89 29.89 32.19
C GLY A 91 -13.20 30.61 32.42
N GLY A 92 -14.20 29.86 32.89
CA GLY A 92 -15.39 30.39 33.51
C GLY A 92 -14.95 30.94 34.85
N LYS A 93 -14.79 32.26 34.91
CA LYS A 93 -14.76 33.02 36.15
C LYS A 93 -16.09 32.82 36.89
N ALA A 94 -16.02 32.44 38.15
CA ALA A 94 -16.77 33.03 39.27
C ALA A 94 -16.07 32.62 40.56
#